data_AF-A0A521A442-F1
#
_entry.id   AF-A0A521A442-F1
#
_cell.length_a   1.000
_cell.length_b   1.000
_cell.length_c   1.000
_cell.angle_alpha   90.00
_cell.angle_beta   90.00
_cell.angle_gamma   90.00
#
_symmetry.space_group_name_H-M   'P 1'
#
loop_
_entity.id
_entity.type
_entity.pdbx_description
1 polymer ?
#
loop_
_entity_poly.entity_id
_entity_poly.type
_entity_poly.pdbx_seq_one_letter_code
_entity_poly.pdbx_strand_id
1 'polypeptide(L)'
;MMNEIIHSTIGLLHTIAAVLAILFGSIVLLNPKGTTFHKRIGYCYVFMMLFLNISSFFIISFGGFSLFHFFAIVSLLTVIAGIVPALRRTKNWFTPHFYFMSWSVVGLYAAFWSELGTRFVSTKGQFWWMVLLATLITVGVGARVINKQAKKLNIKK
;
A
#
# COMPACT_ATOMS: atom_id res chain seq x y z
N MET A 1 14.81 -13.43 -19.75
CA MET A 1 13.61 -12.60 -19.46
C MET A 1 13.17 -12.67 -18.00
N MET A 2 12.91 -13.84 -17.40
CA MET A 2 12.56 -13.92 -15.95
C MET A 2 13.73 -13.48 -15.04
N ASN A 3 14.96 -13.93 -15.34
CA ASN A 3 16.18 -13.57 -14.60
C ASN A 3 16.60 -12.09 -14.76
N GLU A 4 16.00 -11.36 -15.71
CA GLU A 4 16.21 -9.92 -15.91
C GLU A 4 15.34 -9.08 -14.95
N ILE A 5 14.26 -9.67 -14.42
CA ILE A 5 13.23 -8.98 -13.64
C ILE A 5 13.28 -9.40 -12.16
N ILE A 6 13.70 -10.64 -11.88
CA ILE A 6 13.65 -11.24 -10.56
C ILE A 6 15.02 -11.85 -10.23
N HIS A 7 15.77 -11.13 -9.40
CA HIS A 7 17.16 -11.48 -9.06
C HIS A 7 17.31 -12.30 -7.77
N SER A 8 16.21 -12.53 -7.03
CA SER A 8 16.22 -13.33 -5.81
C SER A 8 14.86 -13.93 -5.49
N THR A 9 14.84 -15.03 -4.74
CA THR A 9 13.61 -15.66 -4.22
C THR A 9 12.81 -14.68 -3.36
N ILE A 10 13.48 -13.86 -2.55
CA ILE A 10 12.82 -12.84 -1.72
C ILE A 10 12.16 -11.78 -2.61
N GLY A 11 12.85 -11.32 -3.67
CA GLY A 11 12.29 -10.37 -4.63
C GLY A 11 11.06 -10.92 -5.36
N LEU A 12 11.08 -12.21 -5.74
CA LEU A 12 9.92 -12.89 -6.33
C LEU A 12 8.73 -12.88 -5.37
N LEU A 13 8.93 -13.35 -4.14
CA LEU A 13 7.88 -13.45 -3.15
C LEU A 13 7.34 -12.06 -2.76
N HIS A 14 8.20 -11.06 -2.63
CA HIS A 14 7.83 -9.67 -2.44
C HIS A 14 6.92 -9.17 -3.57
N THR A 15 7.31 -9.43 -4.82
CA THR A 15 6.55 -9.01 -6.00
C THR A 15 5.17 -9.69 -6.05
N ILE A 16 5.10 -10.99 -5.77
CA ILE A 16 3.82 -11.73 -5.68
C ILE A 16 2.93 -11.13 -4.59
N ALA A 17 3.49 -10.88 -3.40
CA ALA A 17 2.75 -10.27 -2.29
C ALA A 17 2.27 -8.85 -2.63
N ALA A 18 3.08 -8.06 -3.34
CA ALA A 18 2.69 -6.72 -3.80
C ALA A 18 1.51 -6.76 -4.78
N VAL A 19 1.53 -7.67 -5.76
CA VAL A 19 0.42 -7.85 -6.71
C VAL A 19 -0.86 -8.27 -5.98
N LEU A 20 -0.76 -9.23 -5.06
CA LEU A 20 -1.91 -9.67 -4.25
C LEU A 20 -2.42 -8.57 -3.32
N ALA A 21 -1.53 -7.77 -2.72
CA ALA A 21 -1.91 -6.62 -1.90
C ALA A 21 -2.66 -5.56 -2.71
N ILE A 22 -2.23 -5.27 -3.95
CA ILE A 22 -2.96 -4.35 -4.85
C ILE A 22 -4.35 -4.89 -5.12
N LEU A 23 -4.47 -6.18 -5.47
CA LEU A 23 -5.76 -6.82 -5.75
C LEU A 23 -6.70 -6.76 -4.54
N PHE A 24 -6.26 -7.25 -3.38
CA PHE A 24 -7.09 -7.29 -2.18
C PHE A 24 -7.39 -5.89 -1.64
N GLY A 25 -6.42 -4.97 -1.67
CA GLY A 25 -6.60 -3.58 -1.25
C GLY A 25 -7.65 -2.87 -2.10
N SER A 26 -7.63 -3.07 -3.41
CA SER A 26 -8.63 -2.55 -4.36
C SER A 26 -10.03 -3.07 -4.05
N ILE A 27 -10.16 -4.39 -3.88
CA ILE A 27 -11.44 -5.04 -3.55
C ILE A 27 -11.98 -4.48 -2.22
N VAL A 28 -11.14 -4.35 -1.20
CA VAL A 28 -11.55 -3.83 0.11
C VAL A 28 -11.99 -2.37 0.04
N LEU A 29 -11.26 -1.53 -0.71
CA LEU A 29 -11.55 -0.10 -0.84
C LEU A 29 -12.88 0.16 -1.57
N LEU A 30 -13.13 -0.59 -2.65
CA LEU A 30 -14.28 -0.39 -3.54
C LEU A 30 -15.56 -1.05 -3.04
N ASN A 31 -15.48 -2.10 -2.22
CA ASN A 31 -16.65 -2.84 -1.74
C ASN A 31 -17.30 -2.22 -0.48
N PRO A 32 -18.53 -2.67 -0.11
CA PRO A 32 -19.18 -2.28 1.14
C PRO A 32 -18.36 -2.64 2.38
N LYS A 33 -18.38 -1.76 3.38
CA LYS A 33 -17.49 -1.79 4.54
C LYS A 33 -18.18 -2.54 5.69
N GLY A 34 -17.41 -3.26 6.50
CA GLY A 34 -17.94 -3.96 7.68
C GLY A 34 -18.63 -5.31 7.42
N THR A 35 -18.80 -5.72 6.16
CA THR A 35 -19.33 -7.04 5.79
C THR A 35 -18.36 -8.18 6.15
N THR A 36 -18.86 -9.43 6.18
CA THR A 36 -17.99 -10.62 6.32
C THR A 36 -16.98 -10.72 5.18
N PHE A 37 -17.40 -10.36 3.95
CA PHE A 37 -16.53 -10.27 2.79
C PHE A 37 -15.41 -9.24 2.99
N HIS A 38 -15.76 -8.02 3.42
CA HIS A 38 -14.78 -6.97 3.73
C HIS A 38 -13.74 -7.42 4.76
N LYS A 39 -14.16 -8.10 5.82
CA LYS A 39 -13.23 -8.62 6.85
C LYS A 39 -12.29 -9.68 6.30
N ARG A 40 -12.80 -10.66 5.54
CA ARG A 40 -11.98 -11.75 4.96
C ARG A 40 -10.93 -11.20 4.01
N ILE A 41 -11.33 -10.39 3.02
CA ILE A 41 -10.38 -9.80 2.08
C ILE A 41 -9.48 -8.77 2.78
N GLY A 42 -9.98 -8.05 3.76
CA GLY A 42 -9.19 -7.13 4.60
C GLY A 42 -8.06 -7.82 5.34
N TYR A 43 -8.29 -9.02 5.88
CA TYR A 43 -7.21 -9.81 6.50
C TYR A 43 -6.20 -10.33 5.47
N CYS A 44 -6.66 -10.78 4.29
CA CYS A 44 -5.76 -11.14 3.20
C CYS A 44 -4.88 -9.95 2.79
N TYR A 45 -5.47 -8.75 2.64
CA TYR A 45 -4.75 -7.52 2.37
C TYR A 45 -3.70 -7.20 3.44
N VAL A 46 -4.11 -7.19 4.72
CA VAL A 46 -3.18 -6.91 5.84
C VAL A 46 -2.03 -7.91 5.87
N PHE A 47 -2.31 -9.21 5.72
CA PHE A 47 -1.27 -10.23 5.70
C PHE A 47 -0.27 -10.01 4.55
N MET A 48 -0.76 -9.72 3.34
CA MET A 48 0.11 -9.39 2.20
C MET A 48 0.94 -8.12 2.49
N MET A 49 0.31 -7.06 3.04
CA MET A 49 1.00 -5.82 3.41
C MET A 49 2.10 -6.03 4.45
N LEU A 50 1.89 -6.90 5.44
CA LEU A 50 2.93 -7.24 6.41
C LEU A 50 4.08 -7.97 5.73
N PHE A 51 3.78 -8.98 4.91
CA PHE A 51 4.79 -9.75 4.19
C PHE A 51 5.61 -8.86 3.24
N LEU A 52 4.97 -8.01 2.45
CA LEU A 52 5.66 -7.15 1.48
C LEU A 52 6.51 -6.07 2.17
N ASN A 53 6.00 -5.44 3.24
CA ASN A 53 6.80 -4.47 3.99
C ASN A 53 8.01 -5.14 4.66
N ILE A 54 7.86 -6.31 5.28
CA ILE A 54 8.96 -7.02 5.93
C ILE A 54 10.00 -7.48 4.89
N SER A 55 9.55 -8.09 3.79
CA SER A 55 10.45 -8.57 2.73
C SER A 55 11.26 -7.44 2.07
N SER A 56 10.71 -6.22 1.98
CA SER A 56 11.45 -5.08 1.42
C SER A 56 12.73 -4.72 2.18
N PHE A 57 12.83 -5.01 3.48
CA PHE A 57 14.06 -4.75 4.25
C PHE A 57 15.24 -5.64 3.84
N PHE A 58 14.95 -6.73 3.14
CA PHE A 58 15.95 -7.65 2.60
C PHE A 58 16.28 -7.37 1.13
N ILE A 59 15.61 -6.38 0.52
CA ILE A 59 15.82 -5.98 -0.88
C ILE A 59 16.67 -4.70 -0.90
N ILE A 60 17.99 -4.89 -1.00
CA ILE A 60 18.94 -3.78 -1.02
C ILE A 60 18.97 -3.16 -2.42
N SER A 61 18.47 -1.95 -2.50
CA SER A 61 18.56 -1.09 -3.69
C SER A 61 19.44 0.11 -3.37
N PHE A 62 20.29 0.54 -4.31
CA PHE A 62 21.21 1.69 -4.15
C PHE A 62 22.35 1.49 -3.15
N GLY A 63 22.82 0.25 -2.96
CA GLY A 63 24.03 -0.03 -2.17
C GLY A 63 23.84 -0.03 -0.66
N GLY A 64 22.60 0.08 -0.15
CA GLY A 64 22.31 0.00 1.28
C GLY A 64 20.86 0.34 1.64
N PHE A 65 20.67 0.76 2.90
CA PHE A 65 19.38 1.28 3.37
C PHE A 65 19.02 2.55 2.59
N SER A 66 17.82 2.57 2.01
CA SER A 66 17.41 3.58 1.03
C SER A 66 16.03 4.15 1.36
N LEU A 67 15.62 5.17 0.60
CA LEU A 67 14.30 5.80 0.76
C LEU A 67 13.14 4.80 0.67
N PHE A 68 13.29 3.70 -0.08
CA PHE A 68 12.32 2.62 -0.17
C PHE A 68 12.08 1.92 1.17
N HIS A 69 13.14 1.73 1.97
CA HIS A 69 13.05 1.13 3.30
C HIS A 69 12.33 2.07 4.27
N PHE A 70 12.60 3.38 4.18
CA PHE A 70 11.86 4.38 4.95
C PHE A 70 10.37 4.36 4.61
N PHE A 71 10.00 4.30 3.33
CA PHE A 71 8.60 4.17 2.93
C PHE A 71 7.96 2.85 3.38
N ALA A 72 8.71 1.75 3.43
CA ALA A 72 8.23 0.49 4.00
C ALA A 72 7.91 0.62 5.50
N ILE A 73 8.71 1.35 6.28
CA ILE A 73 8.42 1.66 7.69
C ILE A 73 7.12 2.46 7.79
N VAL A 74 6.98 3.54 7.01
CA VAL A 74 5.78 4.39 7.02
C VAL A 74 4.53 3.57 6.65
N SER A 75 4.63 2.74 5.60
CA SER A 75 3.58 1.82 5.17
C SER A 75 3.19 0.85 6.28
N LEU A 76 4.18 0.22 6.92
CA LEU A 76 3.96 -0.73 8.02
C LEU A 76 3.25 -0.05 9.21
N LEU A 77 3.73 1.12 9.64
CA LEU A 77 3.11 1.89 10.71
C LEU A 77 1.68 2.30 10.37
N THR A 78 1.43 2.68 9.10
CA THR A 78 0.08 3.02 8.62
C THR A 78 -0.86 1.83 8.71
N VAL A 79 -0.44 0.64 8.26
CA VAL A 79 -1.27 -0.57 8.34
C VAL A 79 -1.53 -0.95 9.80
N ILE A 80 -0.52 -0.88 10.67
CA ILE A 80 -0.66 -1.13 12.11
C ILE A 80 -1.66 -0.15 12.74
N ALA A 81 -1.53 1.15 12.45
CA ALA A 81 -2.43 2.19 12.95
C ALA A 81 -3.88 2.00 12.45
N GLY A 82 -4.08 1.39 11.29
CA GLY A 82 -5.41 1.04 10.78
C GLY A 82 -6.00 -0.23 11.38
N ILE A 83 -5.21 -1.29 11.54
CA ILE A 83 -5.76 -2.60 11.94
C ILE A 83 -5.84 -2.78 13.46
N VAL A 84 -4.87 -2.28 14.22
CA VAL A 84 -4.79 -2.53 15.67
C VAL A 84 -6.00 -1.95 16.42
N PRO A 85 -6.43 -0.69 16.19
CA PRO A 85 -7.65 -0.17 16.82
C PRO A 85 -8.88 -1.03 16.51
N ALA A 86 -9.00 -1.53 15.27
CA ALA A 86 -10.12 -2.35 14.84
C ALA A 86 -10.14 -3.73 15.50
N LEU A 87 -8.98 -4.36 15.67
CA LEU A 87 -8.84 -5.64 16.38
C LEU A 87 -9.12 -5.49 17.87
N ARG A 88 -8.58 -4.44 18.50
CA ARG A 88 -8.74 -4.17 19.94
C ARG A 88 -10.06 -3.50 20.30
N ARG A 89 -10.85 -3.10 19.31
CA ARG A 89 -12.13 -2.38 19.49
C ARG A 89 -12.01 -1.18 20.42
N THR A 90 -10.95 -0.38 20.24
CA THR A 90 -10.74 0.83 21.05
C THR A 90 -11.83 1.88 20.80
N LYS A 91 -11.94 2.87 21.68
CA LYS A 91 -12.87 4.00 21.48
C LYS A 91 -12.60 4.66 20.12
N ASN A 92 -13.66 4.87 19.34
CA ASN A 92 -13.60 5.43 17.98
C ASN A 92 -12.75 4.63 16.98
N TRP A 93 -12.52 3.33 17.19
CA TRP A 93 -11.68 2.48 16.32
C TRP A 93 -11.99 2.56 14.82
N PHE A 94 -13.24 2.86 14.46
CA PHE A 94 -13.69 2.88 13.07
C PHE A 94 -13.05 3.99 12.24
N THR A 95 -12.88 5.19 12.81
CA THR A 95 -12.26 6.34 12.13
C THR A 95 -10.80 6.10 11.74
N PRO A 96 -9.89 5.73 12.66
CA PRO A 96 -8.50 5.43 12.30
C PRO A 96 -8.43 4.21 11.38
N HIS A 97 -9.26 3.18 11.62
CA HIS A 97 -9.32 2.02 10.72
C HIS A 97 -9.64 2.45 9.29
N PHE A 98 -10.71 3.23 9.09
CA PHE A 98 -11.12 3.69 7.78
C PHE A 98 -10.02 4.50 7.09
N TYR A 99 -9.48 5.53 7.76
CA TYR A 99 -8.50 6.42 7.12
C TYR A 99 -7.16 5.74 6.89
N PHE A 100 -6.56 5.12 7.89
CA PHE A 100 -5.24 4.49 7.73
C PHE A 100 -5.29 3.31 6.77
N MET A 101 -6.34 2.47 6.81
CA MET A 101 -6.45 1.37 5.84
C MET A 101 -6.67 1.90 4.42
N SER A 102 -7.50 2.93 4.24
CA SER A 102 -7.71 3.49 2.89
C SER A 102 -6.46 4.16 2.34
N TRP A 103 -5.75 4.94 3.17
CA TRP A 103 -4.50 5.59 2.77
C TRP A 103 -3.36 4.60 2.58
N SER A 104 -3.37 3.46 3.28
CA SER A 104 -2.39 2.39 3.01
C SER A 104 -2.52 1.84 1.58
N VAL A 105 -3.74 1.72 1.04
CA VAL A 105 -3.96 1.28 -0.34
C VAL A 105 -3.46 2.35 -1.32
N VAL A 106 -3.72 3.62 -1.07
CA VAL A 106 -3.21 4.74 -1.90
C VAL A 106 -1.67 4.76 -1.89
N GLY A 107 -1.06 4.57 -0.71
CA GLY A 107 0.39 4.46 -0.56
C GLY A 107 0.97 3.25 -1.30
N LEU A 108 0.28 2.11 -1.29
CA LEU A 108 0.67 0.92 -2.05
C LEU A 108 0.71 1.20 -3.57
N TYR A 109 -0.27 1.93 -4.11
CA TYR A 109 -0.25 2.35 -5.51
C TYR A 109 0.88 3.35 -5.81
N ALA A 110 1.19 4.27 -4.89
CA ALA A 110 2.35 5.15 -5.05
C ALA A 110 3.67 4.36 -5.09
N ALA A 111 3.81 3.35 -4.21
CA ALA A 111 4.96 2.45 -4.22
C ALA A 111 5.06 1.64 -5.52
N PHE A 112 3.92 1.19 -6.07
CA PHE A 112 3.86 0.52 -7.37
C PHE A 112 4.40 1.40 -8.51
N TRP A 113 4.09 2.70 -8.55
CA TRP A 113 4.68 3.60 -9.55
C TRP A 113 6.18 3.74 -9.40
N SER A 114 6.69 3.75 -8.17
CA SER A 114 8.13 3.73 -7.90
C SER A 114 8.78 2.46 -8.43
N GLU A 115 8.16 1.30 -8.22
CA GLU A 115 8.64 0.01 -8.72
C GLU A 115 8.60 -0.11 -10.25
N LEU A 116 7.58 0.45 -10.90
CA LEU A 116 7.59 0.54 -12.36
C LEU A 116 8.72 1.47 -12.85
N GLY A 117 8.98 2.55 -12.10
CA GLY A 117 10.03 3.49 -12.42
C GLY A 117 11.42 2.86 -12.38
N THR A 118 11.71 2.05 -11.36
CA THR A 118 13.00 1.37 -11.22
C THR A 118 13.24 0.34 -12.33
N ARG A 119 12.17 -0.19 -12.95
CA ARG A 119 12.24 -1.21 -14.00
C ARG A 119 12.24 -0.66 -15.42
N PHE A 120 11.44 0.37 -15.68
CA PHE A 120 11.16 0.83 -17.05
C PHE A 120 11.74 2.20 -17.39
N VAL A 121 12.29 2.92 -16.42
CA VAL A 121 12.84 4.27 -16.65
C VAL A 121 14.35 4.27 -16.48
N SER A 122 15.07 4.57 -17.56
CA SER A 122 16.54 4.50 -17.58
C SER A 122 17.24 5.72 -16.96
N THR A 123 16.59 6.89 -16.95
CA THR A 123 17.21 8.12 -16.44
C THR A 123 16.62 8.55 -15.09
N LYS A 124 17.49 9.00 -14.17
CA LYS A 124 17.07 9.47 -12.84
C LYS A 124 16.07 10.63 -12.92
N GLY A 125 16.25 11.55 -13.88
CA GLY A 125 15.35 12.69 -14.07
C GLY A 125 13.93 12.25 -14.44
N GLN A 126 13.80 11.37 -15.44
CA GLN A 126 12.49 10.84 -15.84
C GLN A 126 11.85 10.01 -14.71
N PHE A 127 12.66 9.26 -13.95
CA PHE A 127 12.17 8.44 -12.83
C PHE A 127 11.42 9.32 -11.82
N TRP A 128 12.06 10.38 -11.33
CA TRP A 128 11.46 11.25 -10.32
C TRP A 128 10.22 11.97 -10.83
N TRP A 129 10.22 12.46 -12.08
CA TRP A 129 9.04 13.10 -12.67
C TRP A 129 7.88 12.13 -12.85
N MET A 130 8.15 10.91 -13.33
CA MET A 130 7.12 9.89 -13.50
C MET A 130 6.50 9.51 -12.15
N VAL A 131 7.33 9.20 -11.15
CA VAL A 131 6.87 8.83 -9.81
C VAL A 131 6.08 9.97 -9.16
N LEU A 132 6.56 11.21 -9.27
CA LEU A 132 5.87 12.38 -8.74
C LEU A 132 4.49 12.55 -9.36
N LEU A 133 4.40 12.59 -10.70
CA LEU A 133 3.14 12.80 -11.41
C LEU A 133 2.14 11.67 -11.13
N ALA A 134 2.59 10.42 -11.24
CA ALA A 134 1.73 9.26 -10.99
C ALA A 134 1.26 9.19 -9.53
N THR A 135 2.12 9.54 -8.57
CA THR A 135 1.77 9.62 -7.15
C THR A 135 0.76 10.73 -6.89
N LEU A 136 0.95 11.93 -7.46
CA LEU A 136 0.01 13.05 -7.30
C LEU A 136 -1.38 12.71 -7.84
N ILE A 137 -1.45 12.05 -9.01
CA ILE A 137 -2.72 11.58 -9.58
C ILE A 137 -3.36 10.53 -8.65
N THR A 138 -2.58 9.55 -8.21
CA THR A 138 -3.04 8.47 -7.32
C THR A 138 -3.57 9.02 -6.00
N VAL A 139 -2.85 9.96 -5.39
CA VAL A 139 -3.25 10.64 -4.15
C VAL A 139 -4.50 11.50 -4.38
N GLY A 140 -4.60 12.23 -5.49
CA GLY A 140 -5.77 13.05 -5.81
C GLY A 140 -7.04 12.20 -6.00
N VAL A 141 -6.94 11.12 -6.77
CA VAL A 141 -8.05 10.16 -6.96
C VAL A 141 -8.40 9.48 -5.64
N GLY A 142 -7.39 8.99 -4.91
CA GLY A 142 -7.55 8.35 -3.60
C GLY A 142 -8.26 9.27 -2.62
N ALA A 143 -7.79 10.51 -2.47
CA ALA A 143 -8.41 11.53 -1.61
C ALA A 143 -9.87 11.76 -1.99
N ARG A 144 -10.20 11.88 -3.28
CA ARG A 144 -11.58 12.06 -3.75
C ARG A 144 -12.47 10.87 -3.38
N VAL A 145 -11.99 9.65 -3.62
CA VAL A 145 -12.73 8.40 -3.30
C VAL A 145 -12.93 8.26 -1.80
N ILE A 146 -11.87 8.44 -1.00
CA ILE A 146 -11.89 8.32 0.46
C ILE A 146 -12.83 9.35 1.07
N ASN A 147 -12.73 10.63 0.68
CA ASN A 147 -13.60 11.68 1.21
C ASN A 147 -15.07 11.45 0.83
N LYS A 148 -15.35 10.93 -0.39
CA LYS A 148 -16.72 10.58 -0.79
C LYS A 148 -17.28 9.42 0.05
N GLN A 149 -16.47 8.41 0.34
CA GLN A 149 -16.88 7.27 1.18
C GLN A 149 -17.02 7.68 2.65
N ALA A 150 -16.14 8.51 3.18
CA ALA A 150 -16.21 9.03 4.55
C ALA A 150 -17.52 9.79 4.80
N LYS A 151 -17.91 10.65 3.85
CA LYS A 151 -19.21 11.36 3.88
C LYS A 151 -20.39 10.39 3.88
N LYS A 152 -20.39 9.37 3.01
CA LYS A 152 -21.46 8.36 2.95
C LYS A 152 -21.59 7.56 4.25
N LEU A 153 -20.48 7.35 4.95
CA LEU A 153 -20.43 6.60 6.21
C LEU A 153 -20.55 7.50 7.46
N ASN A 154 -20.80 8.80 7.28
CA ASN A 154 -20.89 9.80 8.35
C ASN A 154 -19.66 9.81 9.30
N ILE A 155 -18.46 9.58 8.76
CA ILE A 155 -17.21 9.59 9.52
C ILE A 155 -16.80 11.04 9.76
N LYS A 156 -16.74 11.45 11.03
CA LYS A 156 -16.21 12.75 11.43
C LYS A 156 -14.69 12.78 11.22
N LYS A 157 -14.19 13.89 10.67
CA LYS A 157 -12.75 14.15 10.57
C LYS A 157 -12.14 14.32 11.95
#